data_AF-A0AAD7X3P8-F1
#
_entry.id   AF-A0AAD7X3P8-F1
#
_cell.length_a   1.000
_cell.length_b   1.000
_cell.length_c   1.000
_cell.angle_alpha   90.00
_cell.angle_beta   90.00
_cell.angle_gamma   90.00
#
_symmetry.space_group_name_H-M   'P 1'
#
loop_
_entity.id
_entity.type
_entity.pdbx_description
1 polymer ?
#
loop_
_entity_poly.entity_id
_entity_poly.type
_entity_poly.pdbx_seq_one_letter_code
_entity_poly.pdbx_strand_id
1 'polypeptide(L)'
;MTCHVRVLLRASDTAFRSGDGALYRAARAELKGGIKNAKADYKKRIEDHLSSNNPRQVWQGIQNITNYRACVVTTGNPGVSLAEELNSFFARFETQHPATPSSPTSPDTPHSL
;
A
#
# COMPACT_ATOMS: atom_id res chain seq x y z
N MET A 1 -14.60 10.47 12.46
CA MET A 1 -15.19 10.31 13.81
C MET A 1 -16.63 9.84 13.68
N THR A 2 -16.99 8.71 14.28
CA THR A 2 -18.37 8.19 14.27
C THR A 2 -19.28 9.13 15.06
N CYS A 3 -20.53 9.33 14.60
CA CYS A 3 -21.50 10.20 15.26
C CYS A 3 -21.75 9.78 16.73
N HIS A 4 -21.74 8.48 16.99
CA HIS A 4 -21.95 7.90 18.31
C HIS A 4 -20.86 8.28 19.32
N VAL A 5 -19.57 8.18 18.96
CA VAL A 5 -18.47 8.59 19.87
C VAL A 5 -18.54 10.08 20.21
N ARG A 6 -18.98 10.93 19.26
CA ARG A 6 -19.20 12.36 19.56
C ARG A 6 -20.32 12.58 20.57
N VAL A 7 -21.39 11.81 20.50
CA VAL A 7 -22.49 11.87 21.48
C VAL A 7 -21.98 11.47 22.87
N LEU A 8 -21.22 10.37 22.95
CA LEU A 8 -20.62 9.91 24.21
C LEU A 8 -19.63 10.93 24.82
N LEU A 9 -18.83 11.60 23.98
CA LEU A 9 -17.95 12.67 24.42
C LEU A 9 -18.75 13.82 25.05
N ARG A 10 -19.83 14.27 24.38
CA ARG A 10 -20.70 15.32 24.91
C ARG A 10 -21.36 14.90 26.23
N ALA A 11 -21.86 13.67 26.31
CA ALA A 11 -22.46 13.14 27.54
C ALA A 11 -21.46 13.11 28.70
N SER A 12 -20.21 12.68 28.44
CA SER A 12 -19.14 12.71 29.44
C SER A 12 -18.81 14.12 29.90
N ASP A 13 -18.74 15.09 28.98
CA ASP A 13 -18.49 16.50 29.30
C ASP A 13 -19.63 17.11 30.13
N THR A 14 -20.89 16.82 29.76
CA THR A 14 -22.05 17.27 30.52
C THR A 14 -22.06 16.67 31.93
N ALA A 15 -21.79 15.37 32.06
CA ALA A 15 -21.71 14.71 33.36
C ALA A 15 -20.57 15.29 34.22
N PHE A 16 -19.41 15.58 33.63
CA PHE A 16 -18.30 16.25 34.32
C PHE A 16 -18.72 17.62 34.86
N ARG A 17 -19.38 18.44 34.05
CA ARG A 17 -19.86 19.78 34.45
C ARG A 17 -20.94 19.74 35.52
N SER A 18 -21.70 18.65 35.63
CA SER A 18 -22.74 18.48 36.65
C SER A 18 -22.18 18.26 38.07
N GLY A 19 -20.91 17.86 38.20
CA GLY A 19 -20.30 17.54 39.49
C GLY A 19 -20.70 16.19 40.08
N ASP A 20 -21.65 15.46 39.47
CA ASP A 20 -22.04 14.12 39.90
C ASP A 20 -20.97 13.09 39.48
N GLY A 21 -20.21 12.62 40.46
CA GLY A 21 -19.14 11.65 40.25
C GLY A 21 -19.62 10.27 39.79
N ALA A 22 -20.83 9.84 40.16
CA ALA A 22 -21.39 8.55 39.74
C ALA A 22 -21.81 8.61 38.27
N LEU A 23 -22.52 9.68 37.87
CA LEU A 23 -22.90 9.91 36.47
C LEU A 23 -21.66 10.07 35.58
N TYR A 24 -20.65 10.81 36.04
CA TYR A 24 -19.42 10.95 35.28
C TYR A 24 -18.69 9.62 35.07
N ARG A 25 -18.59 8.78 36.12
CA ARG A 25 -17.97 7.44 36.00
C ARG A 25 -18.72 6.57 34.99
N ALA A 26 -20.04 6.57 35.03
CA ALA A 26 -20.87 5.83 34.07
C ALA A 26 -20.65 6.33 32.64
N ALA A 27 -20.74 7.65 32.40
CA ALA A 27 -20.54 8.24 31.08
C ALA A 27 -19.14 7.94 30.52
N ARG A 28 -18.11 7.90 31.38
CA ARG A 28 -16.74 7.55 30.98
C ARG A 28 -16.57 6.07 30.62
N ALA A 29 -17.28 5.18 31.32
CA ALA A 29 -17.31 3.76 30.99
C ALA A 29 -17.95 3.53 29.61
N GLU A 30 -19.09 4.18 29.36
CA GLU A 30 -19.78 4.16 28.07
C GLU A 30 -18.90 4.71 26.94
N LEU A 31 -18.23 5.85 27.17
CA LEU A 31 -17.29 6.42 26.20
C LEU A 31 -16.15 5.43 25.85
N LYS A 32 -15.56 4.77 26.86
CA LYS A 32 -14.52 3.75 26.64
C LYS A 32 -15.05 2.59 25.80
N GLY A 33 -16.25 2.11 26.09
CA GLY A 33 -16.94 1.07 25.32
C GLY A 33 -17.19 1.50 23.87
N GLY A 34 -17.76 2.68 23.68
CA GLY A 34 -18.06 3.23 22.35
C GLY A 34 -16.82 3.44 21.49
N ILE A 35 -15.70 3.88 22.07
CA ILE A 35 -14.41 3.98 21.36
C ILE A 35 -13.91 2.60 20.95
N LYS A 36 -13.99 1.60 21.83
CA LYS A 36 -13.58 0.22 21.53
C LYS A 36 -14.40 -0.35 20.36
N ASN A 37 -15.72 -0.17 20.40
CA ASN A 37 -16.63 -0.64 19.36
C ASN A 37 -16.36 0.09 18.03
N ALA A 38 -16.23 1.42 18.05
CA ALA A 38 -15.93 2.19 16.83
C ALA A 38 -14.59 1.78 16.18
N LYS A 39 -13.58 1.43 16.98
CA LYS A 39 -12.32 0.87 16.48
C LYS A 39 -12.51 -0.51 15.86
N ALA A 40 -13.31 -1.38 16.50
CA ALA A 40 -13.62 -2.71 15.99
C ALA A 40 -14.40 -2.65 14.67
N ASP A 41 -15.39 -1.77 14.57
CA ASP A 41 -16.17 -1.55 13.35
C ASP A 41 -15.28 -1.05 12.20
N TYR A 42 -14.40 -0.09 12.49
CA TYR A 42 -13.45 0.40 11.50
C TYR A 42 -12.49 -0.71 11.05
N LYS A 43 -11.95 -1.49 11.99
CA LYS A 43 -11.09 -2.65 11.69
C LYS A 43 -11.81 -3.62 10.75
N LYS A 44 -13.02 -4.05 11.11
CA LYS A 44 -13.84 -4.96 10.30
C LYS A 44 -14.02 -4.43 8.88
N ARG A 45 -14.36 -3.15 8.73
CA ARG A 45 -14.53 -2.52 7.42
C ARG A 45 -13.26 -2.54 6.56
N ILE A 46 -12.08 -2.46 7.16
CA ILE A 46 -10.81 -2.59 6.43
C ILE A 46 -10.54 -4.05 6.05
N GLU A 47 -10.81 -4.99 6.94
CA GLU A 47 -10.68 -6.44 6.66
C GLU A 47 -11.66 -6.90 5.56
N ASP A 48 -12.87 -6.35 5.52
CA ASP A 48 -13.87 -6.60 4.47
C ASP A 48 -13.34 -6.20 3.09
N HIS A 49 -12.62 -5.08 2.98
CA HIS A 49 -11.98 -4.67 1.71
C HIS A 49 -10.94 -5.69 1.23
N LEU A 50 -10.14 -6.24 2.15
CA LEU A 50 -9.07 -7.20 1.85
C LEU A 50 -9.61 -8.59 1.50
N SER A 51 -10.78 -8.94 2.04
CA SER A 51 -11.43 -10.24 1.80
C SER A 51 -12.30 -10.25 0.54
N SER A 52 -12.48 -9.09 -0.10
CA SER A 52 -13.30 -8.97 -1.31
C SER A 52 -12.61 -9.59 -2.53
N ASN A 53 -13.39 -10.21 -3.44
CA ASN A 53 -12.87 -10.65 -4.75
C ASN A 53 -12.73 -9.47 -5.75
N ASN A 54 -12.65 -8.24 -5.25
CA ASN A 54 -12.57 -7.04 -6.08
C ASN A 54 -11.21 -6.37 -5.86
N PRO A 55 -10.29 -6.40 -6.84
CA PRO A 55 -8.94 -5.87 -6.67
C PRO A 55 -8.93 -4.36 -6.36
N ARG A 56 -9.93 -3.61 -6.82
CA ARG A 56 -10.06 -2.17 -6.49
C ARG A 56 -10.36 -1.97 -5.01
N GLN A 57 -11.22 -2.80 -4.41
CA GLN A 57 -11.53 -2.70 -2.98
C GLN A 57 -10.33 -3.13 -2.13
N VAL A 58 -9.64 -4.22 -2.49
CA VAL A 58 -8.39 -4.62 -1.84
C VAL A 58 -7.38 -3.47 -1.86
N TRP A 59 -7.20 -2.82 -3.02
CA TRP A 59 -6.31 -1.68 -3.15
C TRP A 59 -6.74 -0.50 -2.27
N GLN A 60 -8.04 -0.18 -2.19
CA GLN A 60 -8.55 0.83 -1.25
C GLN A 60 -8.25 0.47 0.21
N GLY A 61 -8.34 -0.80 0.59
CA GLY A 61 -7.95 -1.30 1.91
C GLY A 61 -6.47 -1.02 2.20
N ILE A 62 -5.58 -1.35 1.27
CA ILE A 62 -4.13 -1.09 1.36
C ILE A 62 -3.85 0.41 1.49
N GLN A 63 -4.50 1.24 0.68
CA GLN A 63 -4.37 2.70 0.75
C GLN A 63 -4.79 3.26 2.12
N ASN A 64 -5.86 2.71 2.70
CA ASN A 64 -6.35 3.13 4.02
C ASN A 64 -5.39 2.73 5.16
N ILE A 65 -4.71 1.59 5.05
CA ILE A 65 -3.72 1.12 6.06
C ILE A 65 -2.43 1.93 5.98
N THR A 66 -1.94 2.15 4.76
CA THR A 66 -0.65 2.82 4.50
C THR A 66 -0.75 4.34 4.52
N ASN A 67 -1.97 4.88 4.58
CA ASN A 67 -2.27 6.28 4.28
C ASN A 67 -1.72 6.73 2.92
N TYR A 68 -1.55 5.78 1.98
CA TYR A 68 -1.08 6.08 0.64
C TYR A 68 -2.14 6.91 -0.08
N ARG A 69 -1.82 8.19 -0.29
CA ARG A 69 -2.50 9.03 -1.26
C ARG A 69 -1.77 8.77 -2.57
N ALA A 70 -2.50 8.32 -3.59
CA ALA A 70 -1.92 8.28 -4.93
C ALA A 70 -1.35 9.67 -5.19
N CYS A 71 -0.03 9.74 -5.37
CA CYS A 71 0.54 10.92 -5.98
C CYS A 71 -0.22 11.05 -7.29
N VAL A 72 -0.87 12.19 -7.52
CA VAL A 72 -1.22 12.56 -8.89
C VAL A 72 0.14 12.79 -9.54
N VAL A 73 0.80 11.69 -9.90
CA VAL A 73 1.75 11.71 -10.97
C VAL A 73 0.85 12.10 -12.12
N THR A 74 0.79 13.40 -12.39
CA THR A 74 0.49 13.88 -13.72
C THR A 74 1.37 13.00 -14.57
N THR A 75 0.78 12.02 -15.25
CA THR A 75 1.41 11.37 -16.38
C THR A 75 1.59 12.51 -17.38
N GLY A 76 2.60 13.34 -17.13
CA GLY A 76 3.10 14.31 -18.08
C GLY A 76 3.38 13.45 -19.27
N ASN A 77 2.62 13.70 -20.34
CA ASN A 77 2.56 12.92 -21.56
C ASN A 77 3.95 12.35 -21.82
N PRO A 78 4.20 11.05 -21.56
CA PRO A 78 5.52 10.50 -21.75
C PRO A 78 5.81 10.70 -23.23
N GLY A 79 6.75 11.59 -23.55
CA GLY A 79 7.07 11.91 -24.92
C GLY A 79 7.36 10.62 -25.66
N VAL A 80 7.01 10.53 -26.95
CA VAL A 80 7.21 9.32 -27.77
C VAL A 80 8.64 8.78 -27.61
N SER A 81 9.62 9.67 -27.44
CA SER A 81 11.03 9.34 -27.17
C SER A 81 11.31 8.57 -25.88
N LEU A 82 10.47 8.67 -24.84
CA LEU A 82 10.66 7.94 -23.58
C LEU A 82 10.49 6.44 -23.78
N ALA A 83 9.57 6.04 -24.66
CA ALA A 83 9.37 4.63 -24.97
C ALA A 83 10.63 4.04 -25.66
N GLU A 84 11.18 4.74 -26.65
CA GLU A 84 12.46 4.37 -27.28
C GLU A 84 13.63 4.31 -26.28
N GLU A 85 13.71 5.27 -25.36
CA GLU A 85 14.77 5.32 -24.34
C GLU A 85 14.69 4.11 -23.39
N LEU A 86 13.48 3.80 -22.89
CA LEU A 86 13.24 2.64 -22.04
C LEU A 86 13.52 1.33 -22.78
N ASN A 87 13.05 1.22 -24.03
CA ASN A 87 13.29 0.03 -24.85
C ASN A 87 14.79 -0.20 -25.03
N SER A 88 15.55 0.86 -25.36
CA SER A 88 17.01 0.81 -25.47
C SER A 88 17.69 0.45 -24.14
N PHE A 89 17.22 1.03 -23.03
CA PHE A 89 17.78 0.79 -21.69
C PHE A 89 17.60 -0.64 -21.23
N PHE A 90 16.43 -1.25 -21.43
CA PHE A 90 16.17 -2.63 -21.02
C PHE A 90 16.74 -3.65 -22.00
N ALA A 91 16.75 -3.37 -23.31
CA ALA A 91 17.33 -4.24 -24.33
C ALA A 91 18.87 -4.21 -24.36
N ARG A 92 19.55 -3.33 -23.61
CA ARG A 92 21.02 -3.22 -23.59
C ARG A 92 21.77 -4.50 -23.23
N PHE A 93 21.11 -5.43 -22.55
CA PHE A 93 21.67 -6.73 -22.20
C PHE A 93 21.51 -7.78 -23.31
N GLU A 94 20.62 -7.54 -24.28
CA GLU A 94 20.39 -8.45 -25.40
C GLU A 94 21.33 -8.17 -26.58
N THR A 95 21.86 -6.94 -26.68
CA THR A 95 22.75 -6.52 -27.77
C THR A 95 24.21 -6.92 -27.56
N GLN A 96 24.58 -7.44 -26.39
CA GLN A 96 25.90 -8.00 -26.10
C GLN A 96 25.86 -9.52 -25.95
N HIS A 97 25.48 -10.22 -27.01
CA HIS A 97 26.14 -11.47 -27.32
C HIS A 97 27.12 -11.21 -28.46
N PRO A 98 28.40 -10.87 -28.19
CA PRO A 98 29.42 -11.18 -29.17
C PRO A 98 29.34 -12.70 -29.36
N ALA A 99 29.08 -13.14 -30.60
CA ALA A 99 29.34 -14.51 -30.96
C ALA A 99 30.73 -14.87 -30.42
N THR A 100 30.75 -15.89 -29.57
CA THR A 100 31.96 -16.46 -28.98
C THR A 100 33.02 -16.54 -30.08
N PRO A 101 34.20 -15.90 -29.95
CA PRO A 101 35.25 -16.10 -30.92
C PRO A 101 35.58 -17.59 -30.90
N SER A 102 35.35 -18.25 -32.04
CA SER A 102 35.71 -19.63 -32.30
C SER A 102 37.11 -19.91 -31.77
N SER A 103 37.23 -20.94 -30.94
CA SER A 103 38.51 -21.44 -30.43
C SER A 103 39.55 -21.54 -31.56
N PRO A 104 40.83 -21.19 -31.32
CA PRO A 104 41.85 -21.32 -32.34
C PRO A 104 42.11 -22.81 -32.61
N THR A 105 41.75 -23.26 -33.81
CA THR A 105 42.14 -24.56 -34.36
C THR A 105 43.66 -24.67 -34.37
N SER A 106 44.20 -25.63 -33.61
CA SER A 106 45.62 -25.96 -33.63
C SER A 106 46.02 -26.52 -35.00
N PRO A 107 47.21 -26.19 -35.55
CA PRO A 107 47.65 -26.70 -36.83
C PRO A 107 48.10 -28.18 -36.72
N ASP A 108 47.66 -28.98 -37.68
CA ASP A 108 48.05 -30.38 -37.88
C ASP A 108 49.57 -30.53 -37.98
N THR A 109 50.12 -31.48 -37.22
CA THR A 109 51.52 -31.88 -37.33
C THR A 109 51.60 -33.08 -38.30
N PRO A 110 52.43 -33.04 -39.36
CA PRO A 110 52.54 -34.17 -40.27
C PRO A 110 53.39 -35.27 -39.62
N HIS A 111 52.86 -36.49 -39.60
CA HIS A 111 53.62 -37.70 -39.31
C HIS A 111 54.55 -38.02 -40.50
N SER A 112 55.84 -38.17 -40.23
CA SER A 112 56.79 -38.87 -41.13
C SER A 112 57.29 -40.14 -40.45
N LEU A 113 57.47 -41.16 -41.30
CA LEU A 113 57.88 -42.55 -41.07
C LEU A 113 59.19 -42.71 -40.30
#